data_AF-A0A1M5WQA2-F1
#
_entry.id   AF-A0A1M5WQA2-F1
#
_cell.length_a   1.000
_cell.length_b   1.000
_cell.length_c   1.000
_cell.angle_alpha   90.00
_cell.angle_beta   90.00
_cell.angle_gamma   90.00
#
_symmetry.space_group_name_H-M   'P 1'
#
loop_
_entity.id
_entity.type
_entity.pdbx_description
1 polymer ?
#
loop_
_entity_poly.entity_id
_entity_poly.type
_entity_poly.pdbx_seq_one_letter_code
_entity_poly.pdbx_strand_id
1 'polypeptide(L)' 'MGVIDDDSISKIVGLPEEETVAALIVYGYPDGAPAATPRMSVDEISRFI' A
#
# COMPACT_ATOMS: atom_id res chain seq x y z
N MET A 1 -2.65 -6.82 5.45
CA MET A 1 -1.44 -6.42 4.72
C MET A 1 -1.27 -4.93 4.88
N GLY A 2 -0.12 -4.46 5.34
CA GLY A 2 0.10 -3.04 5.63
C GLY A 2 1.23 -2.78 6.62
N VAL A 3 1.69 -3.82 7.34
CA VAL A 3 2.94 -3.78 8.07
C VAL A 3 4.01 -4.38 7.16
N ILE A 4 4.91 -3.54 6.68
CA ILE A 4 6.14 -3.95 5.98
C ILE A 4 7.32 -3.43 6.80
N ASP A 5 8.41 -4.19 6.82
CA ASP A 5 9.68 -3.76 7.40
C ASP A 5 10.50 -3.11 6.30
N ASP A 6 10.42 -1.77 6.20
CA ASP A 6 11.06 -1.04 5.12
C ASP A 6 12.60 -1.12 5.20
N ASP A 7 13.17 -1.13 6.41
CA ASP A 7 14.62 -1.19 6.65
C ASP A 7 15.20 -2.50 6.11
N SER A 8 14.54 -3.62 6.43
CA SER A 8 14.96 -4.94 5.96
C SER A 8 14.81 -5.07 4.45
N ILE A 9 13.69 -4.61 3.88
CA ILE A 9 13.45 -4.69 2.43
C ILE A 9 14.47 -3.85 1.66
N SER A 10 14.73 -2.61 2.10
CA SER A 10 15.68 -1.70 1.46
C SER A 10 17.08 -2.29 1.36
N LYS A 11 17.54 -2.98 2.41
CA LYS A 11 18.83 -3.69 2.41
C LYS A 11 18.85 -4.87 1.45
N ILE A 12 17.76 -5.64 1.37
CA ILE A 12 17.66 -6.82 0.49
C ILE A 12 17.72 -6.41 -0.98
N VAL A 13 17.00 -5.34 -1.36
CA VAL A 13 16.94 -4.89 -2.75
C VAL A 13 18.07 -3.92 -3.13
N GLY A 14 18.85 -3.45 -2.16
CA GLY A 14 19.95 -2.52 -2.36
C GLY A 14 19.48 -1.11 -2.74
N LEU A 15 18.43 -0.61 -2.08
CA LEU A 15 17.96 0.76 -2.26
C LEU A 15 19.04 1.77 -1.80
N PRO A 16 19.20 2.92 -2.49
CA PRO A 16 20.05 4.01 -2.03
C PRO A 16 19.63 4.52 -0.65
N GLU A 17 20.59 5.05 0.14
CA GLU A 17 20.32 5.52 1.52
C GLU A 17 19.33 6.70 1.59
N GLU A 18 19.15 7.44 0.49
CA GLU A 18 18.23 8.57 0.40
C GLU A 18 16.82 8.17 -0.10
N GLU A 19 16.60 6.89 -0.38
CA GLU A 19 15.32 6.35 -0.87
C GLU A 19 14.61 5.48 0.18
N THR A 20 13.29 5.33 0.05
CA THR A 20 12.47 4.53 0.98
C THR A 20 11.44 3.68 0.22
N VAL A 21 11.01 2.59 0.85
CA VAL A 21 9.99 1.71 0.28
C VAL A 21 8.60 2.34 0.46
N ALA A 22 8.04 2.85 -0.63
CA ALA A 22 6.70 3.47 -0.60
C ALA A 22 5.55 2.44 -0.55
N ALA A 23 5.67 1.36 -1.32
CA ALA A 23 4.65 0.32 -1.40
C ALA A 23 5.22 -1.00 -1.90
N LEU A 24 4.64 -2.11 -1.43
CA LEU A 24 4.87 -3.44 -1.99
C LEU A 24 3.63 -3.86 -2.77
N ILE A 25 3.75 -3.93 -4.10
CA ILE A 25 2.65 -4.33 -4.99
C ILE A 25 2.79 -5.81 -5.32
N VAL A 26 1.93 -6.63 -4.73
CA VAL A 26 1.84 -8.06 -5.07
C VAL A 26 0.98 -8.19 -6.32
N TYR A 27 1.50 -8.91 -7.32
CA TYR A 27 0.81 -9.16 -8.58
C TYR A 27 0.80 -10.66 -8.90
N GLY A 28 -0.35 -11.17 -9.34
CA GLY A 28 -0.54 -12.58 -9.67
C GLY A 28 -2.00 -12.91 -9.94
N TYR A 29 -2.27 -14.20 -10.19
CA TYR A 29 -3.64 -14.68 -10.35
C TYR A 29 -4.32 -14.82 -8.99
N PRO A 30 -5.56 -14.33 -8.83
CA PRO A 30 -6.25 -14.40 -7.56
C PRO A 30 -6.76 -15.82 -7.31
N ASP A 31 -6.63 -16.29 -6.07
CA ASP A 31 -7.19 -17.57 -5.61
C ASP A 31 -8.70 -17.48 -5.30
N GLY A 32 -9.31 -16.31 -5.53
CA GLY A 32 -10.73 -16.07 -5.29
C GLY A 32 -11.23 -14.72 -5.80
N ALA A 33 -12.51 -14.43 -5.56
CA ALA A 33 -13.14 -13.17 -5.93
C ALA A 33 -13.37 -12.31 -4.66
N PRO A 34 -12.43 -11.42 -4.29
CA PRO A 34 -12.59 -10.60 -3.09
C PRO A 34 -13.77 -9.64 -3.24
N ALA A 35 -14.51 -9.46 -2.14
CA ALA A 35 -15.56 -8.45 -2.09
C ALA A 35 -14.95 -7.05 -2.19
N ALA A 36 -15.69 -6.11 -2.78
CA ALA A 36 -15.30 -4.72 -2.80
C ALA A 36 -15.21 -4.17 -1.37
N THR A 37 -14.05 -3.65 -0.99
CA THR A 37 -13.89 -2.97 0.30
C THR A 37 -14.85 -1.77 0.40
N PRO A 38 -15.54 -1.57 1.54
CA PRO A 38 -16.36 -0.39 1.78
C PRO A 38 -15.56 0.91 1.63
N ARG A 39 -16.26 1.99 1.29
CA ARG A 39 -15.70 3.34 1.16
C ARG A 39 -16.53 4.32 1.98
N MET A 40 -15.88 5.37 2.48
CA MET A 40 -16.56 6.51 3.07
C MET A 40 -17.39 7.24 2.01
N SER A 41 -18.47 7.88 2.43
CA SER A 41 -19.24 8.77 1.56
C SER A 41 -18.47 10.07 1.29
N VAL A 42 -18.80 10.74 0.19
CA VAL A 42 -18.11 11.97 -0.24
C VAL A 42 -18.27 13.09 0.78
N ASP A 43 -19.46 13.20 1.37
CA ASP A 43 -19.78 14.21 2.38
C ASP A 43 -18.92 14.06 3.66
N GLU A 44 -18.41 12.86 3.94
CA GLU A 44 -17.53 12.60 5.09
C GLU A 44 -16.08 13.04 4.85
N ILE A 45 -15.63 13.09 3.60
CA ILE A 45 -14.21 13.29 3.24
C ILE A 45 -13.94 14.61 2.51
N SER A 46 -14.97 15.43 2.27
CA SER A 46 -14.86 16.69 1.55
C SER A 46 -15.50 17.84 2.31
N ARG A 47 -14.90 19.04 2.21
CA ARG A 47 -15.46 20.28 2.73
C ARG A 47 -15.12 21.42 1.80
N PHE A 48 -16.10 22.29 1.53
CA PHE A 48 -15.88 23.54 0.81
C PHE A 48 -15.49 24.63 1.82
N ILE A 49 -14.43 25.39 1.52
CA ILE A 49 -13.93 26.52 2.34
C ILE A 49 -14.23 27.81 1.58
#